data_AF-A0A933G9K7-F1
#
_entry.id   AF-A0A933G9K7-F1
#
_cell.length_a   1.000
_cell.length_b   1.000
_cell.length_c   1.000
_cell.angle_alpha   90.00
_cell.angle_beta   90.00
_cell.angle_gamma   90.00
#
_symmetry.space_group_name_H-M   'P 1'
#
loop_
_entity.id
_entity.type
_entity.pdbx_description
1 polymer ?
#
loop_
_entity_poly.entity_id
_entity_poly.type
_entity_poly.pdbx_seq_one_letter_code
_entity_poly.pdbx_strand_id
1 'polypeptide(L)'
;MTKRNVVTLGIAAVCVGGALLVEWLTTPGPQDRHIRIEAFRYGATPSIIRASRGDRLDLTFASRDTAHSFFLQDYNIDAKMSPEGSDVVELYDPRHPEKPPTKARHVELTAGPPGPLGHLISVSRHRCHVYCGPMHGFEQGDLIVRPNWLFAGALGGLLAILVAGAYRARTPGPLTLAVAAAPINLSRKVPGLQAVLRWRPLQFYATLPVLGMFVLAILAGLVGTKVGGRNFSVMATWVVWMFIMAVVLVPFSSRAWCTVCPLPVLGEYLQRGALTGVRAKPGSAVGNSFLGLGWKWPRRLRGTWLRQLVFLCIGTLAASFAGMPRWTALMLLSLIGVATVMGFLFERRAFCRFVCPVT
;
A
#
# COMPACT_ATOMS: atom_id res chain seq x y z
N MET A 1 14.52 -34.54 3.48
CA MET A 1 14.47 -33.34 4.37
C MET A 1 15.47 -33.54 5.51
N THR A 2 16.26 -32.53 5.87
CA THR A 2 17.21 -32.65 7.00
C THR A 2 16.47 -32.66 8.35
N LYS A 3 17.02 -33.33 9.38
CA LYS A 3 16.46 -33.38 10.75
C LYS A 3 16.10 -31.98 11.27
N ARG A 4 16.89 -30.96 10.93
CA ARG A 4 16.63 -29.55 11.27
C ARG A 4 15.35 -29.00 10.65
N ASN A 5 15.07 -29.33 9.40
CA ASN A 5 13.85 -28.88 8.71
C ASN A 5 12.61 -29.54 9.32
N VAL A 6 12.71 -30.81 9.73
CA VAL A 6 11.62 -31.51 10.44
C VAL A 6 11.30 -30.84 11.78
N VAL A 7 12.33 -30.51 12.58
CA VAL A 7 12.12 -29.80 13.86
C VAL A 7 11.53 -28.41 13.64
N THR A 8 11.95 -27.70 12.59
CA THR A 8 11.41 -26.35 12.26
C THR A 8 9.92 -26.43 11.90
N LEU A 9 9.52 -27.44 11.13
CA LEU A 9 8.12 -27.69 10.80
C LEU A 9 7.31 -28.12 12.02
N GLY A 10 7.89 -28.94 12.91
CA GLY A 10 7.27 -29.31 14.17
C GLY A 10 6.99 -28.10 15.07
N ILE A 11 7.96 -27.19 15.20
CA ILE A 11 7.77 -25.91 15.93
C ILE A 11 6.61 -25.12 15.33
N ALA A 12 6.57 -24.98 13.99
CA ALA A 12 5.49 -24.25 13.33
C ALA A 12 4.13 -24.89 13.59
N ALA A 13 4.02 -26.22 13.46
CA ALA A 13 2.79 -26.94 13.72
C ALA A 13 2.31 -26.80 15.17
N VAL A 14 3.22 -26.88 16.16
CA VAL A 14 2.88 -26.75 17.58
C VAL A 14 2.45 -25.32 17.92
N CYS A 15 3.18 -24.30 17.47
CA CYS A 15 2.83 -22.91 17.79
C CYS A 15 1.51 -22.48 17.13
N VAL A 16 1.31 -22.83 15.85
CA VAL A 16 0.05 -22.52 15.14
C VAL A 16 -1.09 -23.35 15.71
N GLY A 17 -0.92 -24.67 15.83
CA GLY A 17 -1.95 -25.57 16.35
C GLY A 17 -2.36 -25.23 17.79
N GLY A 18 -1.39 -24.90 18.65
CA GLY A 18 -1.64 -24.46 20.02
C GLY A 18 -2.45 -23.16 20.09
N ALA A 19 -2.12 -22.17 19.27
CA ALA A 19 -2.88 -20.91 19.23
C ALA A 19 -4.32 -21.12 18.72
N LEU A 20 -4.50 -21.94 17.69
CA LEU A 20 -5.83 -22.30 17.20
C LEU A 20 -6.64 -23.07 18.26
N LEU A 21 -6.01 -24.01 18.97
CA LEU A 21 -6.66 -24.77 20.04
C LEU A 21 -7.11 -23.86 21.19
N VAL A 22 -6.27 -22.92 21.62
CA VAL A 22 -6.63 -21.95 22.65
C VAL A 22 -7.80 -21.07 22.21
N GLU A 23 -7.81 -20.59 20.96
CA GLU A 23 -8.92 -19.80 20.44
C GLU A 23 -10.24 -20.59 20.43
N TRP A 24 -10.18 -21.86 20.03
CA TRP A 24 -11.35 -22.74 20.07
C TRP A 24 -11.88 -22.97 21.49
N LEU A 25 -10.99 -23.36 22.41
CA LEU A 25 -11.35 -23.67 23.80
C LEU A 25 -11.90 -22.47 24.58
N THR A 26 -11.44 -21.27 24.24
CA THR A 26 -11.85 -20.03 24.92
C THR A 26 -13.00 -19.32 24.22
N THR A 27 -13.52 -19.85 23.11
CA THR A 27 -14.69 -19.29 22.43
C THR A 27 -15.97 -19.76 23.12
N PRO A 28 -16.80 -18.85 23.66
CA PRO A 28 -18.08 -19.21 24.26
C PRO A 28 -19.04 -19.80 23.23
N GLY A 29 -19.98 -20.64 23.69
CA GLY A 29 -21.09 -21.10 22.85
C GLY A 29 -22.02 -19.96 22.42
N PRO A 30 -22.91 -20.21 21.44
CA PRO A 30 -23.90 -19.26 20.95
C PRO A 30 -24.82 -18.72 22.06
N GLN A 31 -25.07 -17.41 22.05
CA GLN A 31 -25.93 -16.70 23.01
C GLN A 31 -26.80 -15.65 22.31
N ASP A 32 -27.93 -15.33 22.94
CA ASP A 32 -28.78 -14.22 22.51
C ASP A 32 -28.30 -12.92 23.17
N ARG A 33 -28.09 -11.86 22.38
CA ARG A 33 -27.54 -10.58 22.86
C ARG A 33 -28.31 -9.40 22.30
N HIS A 34 -28.73 -8.50 23.17
CA HIS A 34 -29.31 -7.20 22.78
C HIS A 34 -28.23 -6.12 22.79
N ILE A 35 -28.08 -5.39 21.70
CA ILE A 35 -27.04 -4.37 21.54
C ILE A 35 -27.67 -3.08 21.04
N ARG A 36 -27.53 -2.02 21.84
CA ARG A 36 -27.91 -0.66 21.46
C ARG A 36 -26.72 0.04 20.83
N ILE A 37 -26.89 0.50 19.59
CA ILE A 37 -25.89 1.18 18.78
C ILE A 37 -26.27 2.65 18.71
N GLU A 38 -25.43 3.50 19.29
CA GLU A 38 -25.60 4.95 19.28
C GLU A 38 -24.58 5.60 18.37
N ALA A 39 -25.04 6.16 17.25
CA ALA A 39 -24.21 6.90 16.32
C ALA A 39 -24.17 8.39 16.67
N PHE A 40 -23.02 9.01 16.43
CA PHE A 40 -22.80 10.44 16.60
C PHE A 40 -21.67 10.88 15.67
N ARG A 41 -21.50 12.19 15.47
CA ARG A 41 -20.42 12.68 14.62
C ARG A 41 -19.07 12.07 15.01
N TYR A 42 -18.49 11.37 14.03
CA TYR A 42 -17.15 10.78 14.07
C TYR A 42 -17.03 9.50 14.91
N GLY A 43 -18.13 8.88 15.33
CA GLY A 43 -18.06 7.61 16.06
C GLY A 43 -19.39 6.91 16.28
N ALA A 44 -19.30 5.68 16.80
CA ALA A 44 -20.45 4.90 17.24
C ALA A 44 -20.13 4.21 18.58
N THR A 45 -21.14 4.04 19.43
CA THR A 45 -21.03 3.30 20.69
C THR A 45 -22.01 2.12 20.69
N PRO A 46 -21.55 0.88 20.90
CA PRO A 46 -20.15 0.47 20.99
C PRO A 46 -19.46 0.50 19.62
N SER A 47 -18.20 0.96 19.58
CA SER A 47 -17.37 0.90 18.36
C SER A 47 -16.85 -0.50 18.06
N ILE A 48 -16.85 -1.39 19.06
CA ILE A 48 -16.45 -2.79 18.91
C ILE A 48 -17.55 -3.68 19.52
N ILE A 49 -18.18 -4.47 18.67
CA ILE A 49 -19.14 -5.50 19.08
C ILE A 49 -18.42 -6.84 19.09
N ARG A 50 -18.43 -7.54 20.22
CA ARG A 50 -17.84 -8.89 20.34
C ARG A 50 -18.94 -9.93 20.49
N ALA A 51 -18.93 -10.91 19.61
CA ALA A 51 -19.89 -12.01 19.58
C ALA A 51 -19.18 -13.34 19.33
N SER A 52 -19.82 -14.43 19.71
CA SER A 52 -19.45 -15.78 19.27
C SER A 52 -20.20 -16.13 18.00
N ARG A 53 -19.61 -16.98 17.17
CA ARG A 53 -20.28 -17.48 15.97
C ARG A 53 -21.55 -18.22 16.37
N GLY A 54 -22.65 -17.87 15.73
CA GLY A 54 -23.99 -18.39 16.05
C GLY A 54 -24.77 -17.55 17.05
N ASP A 55 -24.17 -16.53 17.68
CA ASP A 55 -24.94 -15.61 18.55
C ASP A 55 -26.08 -14.96 17.77
N ARG A 56 -27.27 -14.85 18.37
CA ARG A 56 -28.36 -14.03 17.81
C ARG A 56 -28.24 -12.63 18.39
N LEU A 57 -27.86 -11.68 17.55
CA LEU A 57 -27.70 -10.29 17.92
C LEU A 57 -28.97 -9.54 17.53
N ASP A 58 -29.61 -8.95 18.52
CA ASP A 58 -30.75 -8.05 18.35
C ASP A 58 -30.26 -6.60 18.49
N LEU A 59 -30.17 -5.91 17.36
CA LEU A 59 -29.57 -4.58 17.26
C LEU A 59 -30.64 -3.50 17.28
N THR A 60 -30.50 -2.54 18.18
CA THR A 60 -31.30 -1.30 18.21
C THR A 60 -30.40 -0.11 17.90
N PHE A 61 -30.97 0.93 17.29
CA PHE A 61 -30.20 2.06 16.78
C PHE A 61 -30.73 3.38 17.32
N ALA A 62 -29.83 4.30 17.62
CA ALA A 62 -30.15 5.68 17.95
C ALA A 62 -29.08 6.62 17.39
N SER A 63 -29.49 7.85 17.07
CA SER A 63 -28.57 8.92 16.72
C SER A 63 -28.59 10.02 17.78
N ARG A 64 -27.43 10.57 18.12
CA ARG A 64 -27.29 11.63 19.14
C ARG A 64 -27.37 13.06 18.58
N ASP A 65 -27.11 13.26 17.29
CA ASP A 65 -26.94 14.61 16.74
C ASP A 65 -27.53 14.80 15.33
N THR A 66 -27.17 13.97 14.34
CA THR A 66 -27.61 14.13 12.94
C THR A 66 -28.09 12.81 12.33
N ALA A 67 -28.37 12.77 11.03
CA ALA A 67 -28.67 11.52 10.37
C ALA A 67 -27.40 10.67 10.25
N HIS A 68 -27.48 9.42 10.68
CA HIS A 68 -26.39 8.45 10.65
C HIS A 68 -26.83 7.17 9.98
N SER A 69 -25.89 6.27 9.75
CA SER A 69 -26.19 4.93 9.23
C SER A 69 -25.25 3.90 9.79
N PHE A 70 -25.78 2.70 10.00
CA PHE A 70 -25.02 1.51 10.32
C PHE A 70 -25.00 0.61 9.09
N PHE A 71 -23.96 0.77 8.29
CA PHE A 71 -23.74 -0.04 7.09
C PHE A 71 -22.81 -1.21 7.42
N LEU A 72 -23.36 -2.43 7.48
CA LEU A 72 -22.64 -3.67 7.74
C LEU A 72 -22.76 -4.60 6.52
N GLN A 73 -21.78 -4.48 5.62
CA GLN A 73 -21.82 -5.08 4.28
C GLN A 73 -21.92 -6.61 4.30
N ASP A 74 -21.16 -7.27 5.17
CA ASP A 74 -21.06 -8.73 5.20
C ASP A 74 -22.40 -9.42 5.56
N TYR A 75 -23.31 -8.66 6.16
CA TYR A 75 -24.65 -9.10 6.58
C TYR A 75 -25.77 -8.47 5.75
N ASN A 76 -25.43 -7.67 4.74
CA ASN A 76 -26.39 -6.93 3.89
C ASN A 76 -27.32 -6.02 4.68
N ILE A 77 -26.78 -5.31 5.68
CA ILE A 77 -27.54 -4.37 6.51
C ILE A 77 -27.06 -2.97 6.19
N ASP A 78 -27.97 -2.08 5.79
CA ASP A 78 -27.77 -0.63 5.78
C ASP A 78 -28.93 0.02 6.53
N ALA A 79 -28.73 0.26 7.82
CA ALA A 79 -29.73 0.85 8.70
C ALA A 79 -29.50 2.35 8.81
N LYS A 80 -30.43 3.16 8.28
CA LYS A 80 -30.37 4.63 8.41
C LYS A 80 -31.21 5.08 9.60
N MET A 81 -30.62 5.94 10.41
CA MET A 81 -31.19 6.43 11.67
C MET A 81 -31.17 7.97 11.69
N SER A 82 -32.25 8.56 12.18
CA SER A 82 -32.39 10.03 12.33
C SER A 82 -32.52 10.42 13.81
N PRO A 83 -32.23 11.68 14.16
CA PRO A 83 -32.34 12.17 15.55
C PRO A 83 -33.79 12.32 16.05
N GLU A 84 -34.79 12.30 15.16
CA GLU A 84 -36.20 12.65 15.44
C GLU A 84 -36.97 11.61 16.28
N GLY A 85 -36.28 10.84 17.11
CA GLY A 85 -36.90 10.12 18.23
C GLY A 85 -37.79 8.93 17.87
N SER A 86 -37.83 8.50 16.61
CA SER A 86 -38.41 7.20 16.29
C SER A 86 -37.36 6.12 16.56
N ASP A 87 -37.64 5.17 17.46
CA ASP A 87 -36.90 3.89 17.59
C ASP A 87 -36.98 3.03 16.30
N VAL A 88 -37.41 3.62 15.19
CA VAL A 88 -37.63 2.99 13.88
C VAL A 88 -36.52 3.46 12.95
N VAL A 89 -35.81 2.52 12.36
CA VAL A 89 -34.81 2.76 11.32
C VAL A 89 -35.32 2.34 9.95
N GLU A 90 -34.79 2.99 8.92
CA GLU A 90 -34.99 2.59 7.54
C GLU A 90 -33.89 1.60 7.13
N LEU A 91 -34.29 0.36 6.86
CA LEU A 91 -33.40 -0.70 6.43
C LEU A 91 -33.39 -0.78 4.91
N TYR A 92 -32.19 -0.67 4.35
CA TYR A 92 -31.92 -0.89 2.93
C TYR A 92 -31.15 -2.20 2.75
N ASP A 93 -31.44 -2.91 1.66
CA ASP A 93 -30.63 -4.05 1.21
C ASP A 93 -29.53 -3.52 0.28
N PRO A 94 -28.24 -3.56 0.67
CA PRO A 94 -27.13 -3.10 -0.16
C PRO A 94 -27.01 -3.81 -1.50
N ARG A 95 -27.58 -5.02 -1.65
CA ARG A 95 -27.54 -5.78 -2.92
C ARG A 95 -28.63 -5.38 -3.90
N HIS A 96 -29.71 -4.77 -3.40
CA HIS A 96 -30.88 -4.37 -4.20
C HIS A 96 -31.24 -2.92 -3.87
N PRO A 97 -30.38 -1.95 -4.21
CA PRO A 97 -30.59 -0.53 -3.88
C PRO A 97 -31.84 0.07 -4.53
N GLU A 98 -32.40 -0.60 -5.54
CA GLU A 98 -33.65 -0.23 -6.20
C GLU A 98 -34.91 -0.51 -5.37
N LYS A 99 -34.83 -1.39 -4.36
CA LYS A 99 -35.99 -1.74 -3.53
C LYS A 99 -36.26 -0.64 -2.50
N PRO A 100 -37.54 -0.34 -2.20
CA PRO A 100 -37.89 0.61 -1.16
C PRO A 100 -37.41 0.10 0.22
N PRO A 101 -37.02 1.00 1.14
CA PRO A 101 -36.58 0.61 2.46
C PRO A 101 -37.73 0.05 3.29
N THR A 102 -37.41 -0.92 4.15
CA THR A 102 -38.34 -1.43 5.16
C THR A 102 -38.12 -0.73 6.49
N LYS A 103 -39.19 -0.41 7.21
CA LYS A 103 -39.09 0.19 8.55
C LYS A 103 -39.06 -0.90 9.62
N ALA A 104 -38.09 -0.84 10.52
CA ALA A 104 -37.97 -1.80 11.62
C ALA A 104 -37.52 -1.10 12.90
N ARG A 105 -37.92 -1.64 14.07
CA ARG A 105 -37.46 -1.12 15.37
C ARG A 105 -36.12 -1.70 15.83
N HIS A 106 -35.82 -2.88 15.32
CA HIS A 106 -34.62 -3.63 15.62
C HIS A 106 -34.20 -4.45 14.41
N VAL A 107 -32.95 -4.89 14.41
CA VAL A 107 -32.39 -5.75 13.37
C VAL A 107 -31.81 -6.97 14.03
N GLU A 108 -32.40 -8.12 13.73
CA GLU A 108 -31.87 -9.41 14.14
C GLU A 108 -30.84 -9.90 13.13
N LEU A 109 -29.67 -10.34 13.62
CA LEU A 109 -28.68 -11.02 12.80
C LEU A 109 -28.04 -12.16 13.57
N THR A 110 -27.63 -13.21 12.85
CA THR A 110 -26.83 -14.31 13.43
C THR A 110 -25.35 -14.02 13.19
N ALA A 111 -24.54 -13.97 14.25
CA ALA A 111 -23.14 -13.61 14.18
C ALA A 111 -22.31 -14.67 13.44
N GLY A 112 -21.50 -14.22 12.49
CA GLY A 112 -20.65 -15.04 11.63
C GLY A 112 -21.26 -15.19 10.25
N PRO A 113 -20.63 -14.66 9.18
CA PRO A 113 -21.12 -14.84 7.83
C PRO A 113 -21.23 -16.34 7.47
N PRO A 114 -22.23 -16.73 6.66
CA PRO A 114 -22.41 -18.11 6.26
C PRO A 114 -21.35 -18.56 5.26
N GLY A 115 -21.22 -19.88 5.11
CA GLY A 115 -20.32 -20.51 4.14
C GLY A 115 -18.87 -20.72 4.64
N PRO A 116 -18.06 -21.46 3.86
CA PRO A 116 -16.72 -21.88 4.28
C PRO A 116 -15.75 -20.71 4.46
N LEU A 117 -15.81 -19.71 3.56
CA LEU A 117 -15.08 -18.45 3.70
C LEU A 117 -15.57 -17.62 4.90
N GLY A 118 -16.86 -17.75 5.21
CA GLY A 118 -17.47 -17.11 6.37
C GLY A 118 -16.77 -17.49 7.68
N HIS A 119 -16.27 -18.73 7.81
CA HIS A 119 -15.50 -19.15 8.98
C HIS A 119 -14.14 -18.46 9.13
N LEU A 120 -13.55 -17.96 8.03
CA LEU A 120 -12.30 -17.19 8.08
C LEU A 120 -12.57 -15.70 8.34
N ILE A 121 -13.76 -15.21 8.02
CA ILE A 121 -14.16 -13.82 8.27
C ILE A 121 -14.61 -13.70 9.73
N SER A 122 -13.70 -13.20 10.56
CA SER A 122 -13.93 -12.97 11.99
C SER A 122 -14.07 -11.50 12.37
N VAL A 123 -13.88 -10.59 11.41
CA VAL A 123 -14.04 -9.15 11.61
C VAL A 123 -14.87 -8.60 10.45
N SER A 124 -16.03 -8.04 10.77
CA SER A 124 -16.90 -7.35 9.82
C SER A 124 -17.01 -5.89 10.23
N ARG A 125 -16.59 -4.98 9.35
CA ARG A 125 -16.56 -3.55 9.66
C ARG A 125 -17.90 -2.91 9.32
N HIS A 126 -18.47 -2.17 10.27
CA HIS A 126 -19.57 -1.26 10.01
C HIS A 126 -19.04 0.17 9.77
N ARG A 127 -19.76 0.93 8.95
CA ARG A 127 -19.42 2.31 8.58
C ARG A 127 -20.66 3.18 8.44
N CYS A 128 -20.47 4.50 8.44
CA CYS A 128 -21.51 5.45 8.07
C CYS A 128 -21.51 5.71 6.55
N HIS A 129 -22.62 5.35 5.90
CA HIS A 129 -22.91 5.58 4.48
C HIS A 129 -23.62 6.91 4.22
N VAL A 130 -24.18 7.54 5.25
CA VAL A 130 -24.79 8.89 5.21
C VAL A 130 -23.71 9.95 5.45
N TYR A 131 -23.82 11.09 4.75
CA TYR A 131 -22.93 12.21 5.00
C TYR A 131 -23.33 12.95 6.30
N CYS A 132 -22.72 12.57 7.42
CA CYS A 132 -22.93 13.18 8.74
C CYS A 132 -21.91 14.31 9.07
N GLY A 133 -21.01 14.63 8.14
CA GLY A 133 -20.03 15.73 8.27
C GLY A 133 -18.69 15.46 7.58
N PRO A 134 -17.73 16.41 7.67
CA PRO A 134 -16.45 16.34 6.95
C PRO A 134 -15.59 15.11 7.25
N MET A 135 -15.74 14.52 8.45
CA MET A 135 -15.01 13.32 8.87
C MET A 135 -15.92 12.08 8.96
N HIS A 136 -17.04 12.04 8.23
CA HIS A 136 -17.97 10.88 8.26
C HIS A 136 -17.30 9.54 7.93
N GLY A 137 -16.27 9.55 7.07
CA GLY A 137 -15.51 8.33 6.72
C GLY A 137 -14.71 7.69 7.86
N PHE A 138 -14.54 8.40 8.99
CA PHE A 138 -13.90 7.86 10.19
C PHE A 138 -14.89 7.24 11.17
N GLU A 139 -16.20 7.42 10.94
CA GLU A 139 -17.25 6.75 11.71
C GLU A 139 -17.34 5.29 11.26
N GLN A 140 -16.54 4.46 11.93
CA GLN A 140 -16.43 3.04 11.69
C GLN A 140 -16.28 2.29 13.00
N GLY A 141 -16.67 1.02 12.98
CA GLY A 141 -16.44 0.11 14.08
C GLY A 141 -16.45 -1.33 13.59
N ASP A 142 -16.11 -2.26 14.47
CA ASP A 142 -15.87 -3.65 14.10
C ASP A 142 -16.80 -4.60 14.87
N LEU A 143 -17.48 -5.49 14.15
CA LEU A 143 -18.11 -6.68 14.69
C LEU A 143 -17.08 -7.83 14.64
N ILE A 144 -16.59 -8.24 15.80
CA ILE A 144 -15.61 -9.32 15.96
C ILE A 144 -16.34 -10.59 16.38
N VAL A 145 -16.29 -11.60 15.51
CA VAL A 145 -16.93 -12.90 15.71
C VAL A 145 -15.87 -13.95 16.02
N ARG A 146 -15.99 -14.59 17.19
CA ARG A 146 -15.12 -15.69 17.62
C ARG A 146 -15.68 -17.06 17.18
N PRO A 147 -14.85 -18.07 16.87
CA PRO A 147 -13.39 -18.06 16.95
C PRO A 147 -12.74 -17.24 15.82
N ASN A 148 -11.68 -16.51 16.15
CA ASN A 148 -10.87 -15.77 15.20
C ASN A 148 -9.65 -16.56 14.74
N TRP A 149 -9.89 -17.52 13.83
CA TRP A 149 -8.87 -18.45 13.34
C TRP A 149 -7.70 -17.74 12.65
N LEU A 150 -7.97 -16.69 11.88
CA LEU A 150 -6.93 -15.92 11.19
C LEU A 150 -6.00 -15.23 12.18
N PHE A 151 -6.57 -14.57 13.19
CA PHE A 151 -5.79 -13.88 14.22
C PHE A 151 -4.97 -14.87 15.05
N ALA A 152 -5.59 -15.95 15.53
CA ALA A 152 -4.93 -16.99 16.30
C ALA A 152 -3.80 -17.68 15.49
N GLY A 153 -4.08 -18.02 14.23
CA GLY A 153 -3.08 -18.60 13.33
C GLY A 153 -1.92 -17.65 13.03
N ALA A 154 -2.19 -16.35 12.84
CA ALA A 154 -1.15 -15.35 12.64
C ALA A 154 -0.27 -15.17 13.90
N LEU A 155 -0.87 -15.14 15.08
CA LEU A 155 -0.14 -15.06 16.36
C LEU A 155 0.73 -16.31 16.58
N GLY A 156 0.18 -17.49 16.32
CA GLY A 156 0.94 -18.75 16.37
C GLY A 156 2.06 -18.81 15.33
N GLY A 157 1.84 -18.26 14.13
CA GLY A 157 2.86 -18.14 13.08
C GLY A 157 3.99 -17.18 13.45
N LEU A 158 3.67 -16.04 14.06
CA LEU A 158 4.67 -15.10 14.58
C LEU A 158 5.54 -15.76 15.66
N LEU A 159 4.91 -16.46 16.60
CA LEU A 159 5.61 -17.22 17.64
C LEU A 159 6.49 -18.32 17.02
N ALA A 160 5.97 -19.03 16.00
CA ALA A 160 6.74 -20.05 15.27
C ALA A 160 8.00 -19.46 14.63
N ILE A 161 7.93 -18.28 14.01
CA ILE A 161 9.08 -17.60 13.40
C ILE A 161 10.15 -17.30 14.46
N LEU A 162 9.75 -16.77 15.61
CA LEU A 162 10.68 -16.44 16.71
C LEU A 162 11.34 -17.69 17.29
N VAL A 163 10.55 -18.73 17.59
CA VAL A 163 11.05 -19.98 18.19
C VAL A 163 11.90 -20.76 17.19
N ALA A 164 11.47 -20.87 15.93
CA ALA A 164 12.25 -21.50 14.88
C ALA A 164 13.55 -20.74 14.58
N GLY A 165 13.49 -19.40 14.58
CA GLY A 165 14.66 -18.53 14.43
C GLY A 165 15.67 -18.76 15.55
N ALA A 166 15.22 -18.77 16.81
CA ALA A 166 16.06 -19.06 17.97
C ALA A 166 16.65 -20.48 17.92
N TYR A 167 15.84 -21.49 17.56
CA TYR A 167 16.30 -22.86 17.38
C TYR A 167 17.40 -22.95 16.30
N ARG A 168 17.20 -22.30 15.15
CA ARG A 168 18.18 -22.31 14.04
C ARG A 168 19.45 -21.52 14.36
N ALA A 169 19.34 -20.46 15.16
CA ALA A 169 20.51 -19.71 15.65
C ALA A 169 21.36 -20.56 16.61
N ARG A 170 20.74 -21.38 17.46
CA ARG A 170 21.42 -22.30 18.38
C ARG A 170 21.91 -23.60 17.73
N THR A 171 21.38 -23.94 16.56
CA THR A 171 21.79 -25.11 15.76
C THR A 171 22.35 -24.67 14.41
N PRO A 172 23.49 -23.95 14.40
CA PRO A 172 24.11 -23.51 13.15
C PRO A 172 24.41 -24.75 12.32
N GLY A 173 23.75 -24.84 11.17
CA GLY A 173 24.14 -25.83 10.16
C GLY A 173 25.38 -25.32 9.46
N PRO A 174 26.08 -26.18 8.71
CA PRO A 174 27.13 -25.72 7.82
C PRO A 174 26.56 -24.61 6.94
N LEU A 175 27.15 -23.42 7.02
CA LEU A 175 26.92 -22.34 6.06
C LEU A 175 27.52 -22.82 4.73
N THR A 176 26.80 -23.67 4.03
CA THR A 176 26.98 -23.81 2.59
C THR A 176 26.49 -22.48 2.01
N LEU A 177 27.39 -21.49 1.98
CA LEU A 177 27.30 -20.41 1.01
C LEU A 177 27.22 -21.14 -0.32
N ALA A 178 26.01 -21.30 -0.84
CA ALA A 178 25.82 -21.78 -2.20
C ALA A 178 26.71 -20.88 -3.03
N VAL A 179 27.80 -21.45 -3.59
CA VAL A 179 28.69 -20.73 -4.49
C VAL A 179 27.76 -20.10 -5.50
N ALA A 180 27.64 -18.76 -5.44
CA ALA A 180 26.68 -18.05 -6.26
C ALA A 180 26.95 -18.48 -7.69
N ALA A 181 26.00 -19.17 -8.30
CA ALA A 181 26.15 -19.71 -9.64
C ALA A 181 26.67 -18.58 -10.54
N ALA A 182 27.62 -18.90 -11.43
CA ALA A 182 28.26 -17.91 -12.28
C ALA A 182 27.18 -17.01 -12.92
N PRO A 183 27.32 -15.67 -12.83
CA PRO A 183 26.27 -14.75 -13.23
C PRO A 183 25.90 -14.99 -14.70
N ILE A 184 24.62 -15.26 -14.96
CA ILE A 184 24.13 -15.60 -16.31
C ILE A 184 24.22 -14.34 -17.18
N ASN A 185 25.08 -14.37 -18.20
CA ASN A 185 25.20 -13.28 -19.15
C ASN A 185 24.15 -13.39 -20.27
N LEU A 186 23.01 -12.75 -20.07
CA LEU A 186 21.89 -12.76 -21.02
C LEU A 186 22.25 -12.19 -22.39
N SER A 187 23.18 -11.23 -22.46
CA SER A 187 23.59 -10.59 -23.73
C SER A 187 24.26 -11.54 -24.71
N ARG A 188 24.86 -12.64 -24.22
CA ARG A 188 25.42 -13.71 -25.06
C ARG A 188 24.41 -14.80 -25.42
N LYS A 189 23.35 -14.97 -24.62
CA LYS A 189 22.34 -16.02 -24.80
C LYS A 189 21.21 -15.62 -25.74
N VAL A 190 20.82 -14.34 -25.75
CA VAL A 190 19.71 -13.84 -26.56
C VAL A 190 20.26 -13.11 -27.79
N PRO A 191 20.00 -13.59 -29.02
CA PRO A 191 20.44 -12.91 -30.24
C PRO A 191 19.79 -11.53 -30.34
N GLY A 192 20.54 -10.52 -30.79
CA GLY A 192 20.04 -9.15 -30.97
C GLY A 192 19.91 -8.31 -29.69
N LEU A 193 19.90 -8.91 -28.49
CA LEU A 193 19.82 -8.15 -27.23
C LEU A 193 20.97 -7.15 -27.08
N GLN A 194 22.19 -7.55 -27.46
CA GLN A 194 23.34 -6.66 -27.44
C GLN A 194 23.20 -5.49 -28.43
N ALA A 195 22.57 -5.71 -29.59
CA ALA A 195 22.30 -4.66 -30.56
C ALA A 195 21.29 -3.65 -30.01
N VAL A 196 20.21 -4.13 -29.39
CA VAL A 196 19.19 -3.28 -28.73
C VAL A 196 19.81 -2.48 -27.58
N LEU A 197 20.59 -3.11 -26.69
CA LEU A 197 21.24 -2.43 -25.57
C LEU A 197 22.28 -1.38 -26.00
N ARG A 198 22.88 -1.55 -27.18
CA ARG A 198 23.79 -0.57 -27.79
C ARG A 198 23.07 0.49 -28.63
N TRP A 199 21.77 0.31 -28.88
CA TRP A 199 20.98 1.24 -29.66
C TRP A 199 20.79 2.53 -28.86
N ARG A 200 21.51 3.58 -29.28
CA ARG A 200 21.59 4.87 -28.58
C ARG A 200 20.23 5.51 -28.25
N PRO A 201 19.21 5.52 -29.15
CA PRO A 201 17.93 6.15 -28.84
C PRO A 201 17.02 5.28 -27.96
N LEU A 202 17.44 4.07 -27.57
CA LEU A 202 16.65 3.20 -26.68
C LEU A 202 16.21 3.93 -25.40
N GLN A 203 17.13 4.64 -24.74
CA GLN A 203 16.81 5.38 -23.51
C GLN A 203 15.74 6.46 -23.78
N PHE A 204 15.85 7.19 -24.89
CA PHE A 204 14.91 8.24 -25.28
C PHE A 204 13.50 7.66 -25.51
N TYR A 205 13.39 6.64 -26.37
CA TYR A 205 12.11 6.02 -26.69
C TYR A 205 11.48 5.30 -25.50
N ALA A 206 12.28 4.67 -24.64
CA ALA A 206 11.77 4.05 -23.41
C ALA A 206 11.21 5.10 -22.44
N THR A 207 11.87 6.25 -22.32
CA THR A 207 11.48 7.30 -21.38
C THR A 207 10.27 8.12 -21.86
N LEU A 208 10.08 8.24 -23.19
CA LEU A 208 9.07 9.11 -23.78
C LEU A 208 7.62 8.83 -23.32
N PRO A 209 7.12 7.58 -23.26
CA PRO A 209 5.77 7.29 -22.76
C PRO A 209 5.60 7.68 -21.28
N VAL A 210 6.63 7.41 -20.47
CA VAL A 210 6.59 7.71 -19.02
C VAL A 210 6.66 9.21 -18.79
N LEU A 211 7.45 9.94 -19.59
CA LEU A 211 7.49 11.40 -19.58
C LEU A 211 6.12 11.99 -19.94
N GLY A 212 5.47 11.48 -21.00
CA GLY A 212 4.11 11.89 -21.38
C GLY A 212 3.10 11.67 -20.25
N MET A 213 3.14 10.48 -19.61
CA MET A 213 2.32 10.18 -18.43
C MET A 213 2.59 11.14 -17.27
N PHE A 214 3.86 11.49 -17.02
CA PHE A 214 4.25 12.43 -15.98
C PHE A 214 3.73 13.84 -16.23
N VAL A 215 3.83 14.34 -17.46
CA VAL A 215 3.30 15.65 -17.85
C VAL A 215 1.78 15.68 -17.66
N LEU A 216 1.08 14.65 -18.13
CA LEU A 216 -0.36 14.52 -17.94
C LEU A 216 -0.74 14.45 -16.45
N ALA A 217 0.02 13.73 -15.64
CA ALA A 217 -0.19 13.65 -14.19
C ALA A 217 0.01 15.01 -13.50
N ILE A 218 1.01 15.79 -13.89
CA ILE A 218 1.24 17.14 -13.34
C ILE A 218 0.09 18.08 -13.72
N LEU A 219 -0.28 18.13 -15.01
CA LEU A 219 -1.38 18.97 -15.49
C LEU A 219 -2.72 18.59 -14.83
N ALA A 220 -3.03 17.30 -14.77
CA ALA A 220 -4.24 16.80 -14.10
C ALA A 220 -4.26 17.09 -12.59
N GLY A 221 -3.10 17.09 -11.92
CA GLY A 221 -3.04 17.39 -10.49
C GLY A 221 -3.22 18.88 -10.19
N LEU A 222 -2.76 19.78 -11.06
CA LEU A 222 -2.90 21.23 -10.90
C LEU A 222 -4.30 21.74 -11.28
N VAL A 223 -4.82 21.31 -12.43
CA VAL A 223 -6.04 21.86 -13.05
C VAL A 223 -7.25 20.92 -12.93
N GLY A 224 -7.01 19.61 -12.75
CA GLY A 224 -8.08 18.61 -12.75
C GLY A 224 -8.95 18.58 -11.49
N THR A 225 -9.75 17.52 -11.38
CA THR A 225 -10.72 17.33 -10.29
C THR A 225 -10.01 17.31 -8.93
N LYS A 226 -10.61 17.91 -7.89
CA LYS A 226 -10.00 17.94 -6.53
C LYS A 226 -10.15 16.62 -5.77
N VAL A 227 -10.99 15.71 -6.26
CA VAL A 227 -11.27 14.42 -5.64
C VAL A 227 -10.19 13.41 -6.07
N GLY A 228 -9.33 12.99 -5.13
CA GLY A 228 -8.19 12.10 -5.40
C GLY A 228 -8.57 10.84 -6.20
N GLY A 229 -9.62 10.13 -5.78
CA GLY A 229 -10.09 8.90 -6.44
C GLY A 229 -10.60 9.06 -7.88
N ARG A 230 -10.86 10.31 -8.32
CA ARG A 230 -11.30 10.63 -9.68
C ARG A 230 -10.26 11.45 -10.45
N ASN A 231 -9.07 11.68 -9.87
CA ASN A 231 -8.03 12.47 -10.48
C ASN A 231 -6.92 11.57 -11.03
N PHE A 232 -6.59 11.75 -12.31
CA PHE A 232 -5.56 10.97 -13.00
C PHE A 232 -4.19 11.06 -12.32
N SER A 233 -3.79 12.22 -11.79
CA SER A 233 -2.50 12.42 -11.10
C SER A 233 -2.34 11.46 -9.92
N VAL A 234 -3.36 11.38 -9.07
CA VAL A 234 -3.32 10.55 -7.86
C VAL A 234 -3.40 9.08 -8.22
N MET A 235 -4.34 8.70 -9.09
CA MET A 235 -4.52 7.29 -9.49
C MET A 235 -3.28 6.76 -10.24
N ALA A 236 -2.75 7.52 -11.19
CA ALA A 236 -1.56 7.10 -11.93
C ALA A 236 -0.33 7.01 -11.01
N THR A 237 -0.09 7.99 -10.14
CA THR A 237 1.13 8.05 -9.30
C THR A 237 1.09 7.08 -8.12
N TRP A 238 -0.01 7.02 -7.38
CA TRP A 238 -0.07 6.31 -6.10
C TRP A 238 -0.69 4.92 -6.20
N VAL A 239 -1.52 4.66 -7.22
CA VAL A 239 -2.13 3.34 -7.41
C VAL A 239 -1.35 2.58 -8.46
N VAL A 240 -1.37 3.05 -9.72
CA VAL A 240 -0.77 2.33 -10.85
C VAL A 240 0.75 2.29 -10.72
N TRP A 241 1.39 3.43 -10.53
CA TRP A 241 2.85 3.52 -10.56
C TRP A 241 3.50 2.88 -9.32
N MET A 242 2.96 3.11 -8.11
CA MET A 242 3.44 2.42 -6.91
C MET A 242 3.28 0.90 -7.00
N PHE A 243 2.18 0.40 -7.58
CA PHE A 243 2.00 -1.02 -7.83
C PHE A 243 3.07 -1.57 -8.78
N ILE A 244 3.32 -0.89 -9.92
CA ILE A 244 4.37 -1.29 -10.88
C ILE A 244 5.74 -1.29 -10.20
N MET A 245 6.07 -0.28 -9.38
CA MET A 245 7.33 -0.25 -8.64
C MET A 245 7.44 -1.43 -7.67
N ALA A 246 6.45 -1.60 -6.79
CA ALA A 246 6.52 -2.56 -5.69
C ALA A 246 6.44 -4.03 -6.17
N VAL A 247 5.57 -4.31 -7.14
CA VAL A 247 5.26 -5.68 -7.57
C VAL A 247 6.08 -6.11 -8.78
N VAL A 248 6.42 -5.19 -9.68
CA VAL A 248 7.15 -5.51 -10.91
C VAL A 248 8.62 -5.11 -10.80
N LEU A 249 8.93 -3.83 -10.62
CA LEU A 249 10.33 -3.41 -10.74
C LEU A 249 11.21 -3.85 -9.56
N VAL A 250 10.71 -3.83 -8.32
CA VAL A 250 11.49 -4.23 -7.15
C VAL A 250 11.95 -5.71 -7.23
N PRO A 251 11.09 -6.70 -7.56
CA PRO A 251 11.51 -8.10 -7.67
C PRO A 251 12.42 -8.39 -8.87
N PHE A 252 12.19 -7.76 -10.02
CA PHE A 252 12.92 -8.09 -11.25
C PHE A 252 14.15 -7.22 -11.49
N SER A 253 14.04 -5.89 -11.37
CA SER A 253 15.17 -4.97 -11.59
C SER A 253 14.89 -3.54 -11.09
N SER A 254 15.22 -3.27 -9.82
CA SER A 254 15.03 -1.94 -9.21
C SER A 254 15.83 -0.83 -9.92
N ARG A 255 16.96 -1.19 -10.56
CA ARG A 255 17.81 -0.24 -11.31
C ARG A 255 17.35 -0.01 -12.74
N ALA A 256 16.54 -0.89 -13.33
CA ALA A 256 16.00 -0.68 -14.67
C ALA A 256 15.12 0.58 -14.72
N TRP A 257 14.42 0.92 -13.63
CA TRP A 257 13.67 2.17 -13.52
C TRP A 257 14.53 3.40 -13.83
N CYS A 258 15.80 3.43 -13.41
CA CYS A 258 16.67 4.57 -13.64
C CYS A 258 16.93 4.87 -15.12
N THR A 259 16.66 3.92 -16.04
CA THR A 259 16.77 4.15 -17.49
C THR A 259 15.52 4.79 -18.08
N VAL A 260 14.36 4.62 -17.44
CA VAL A 260 13.04 5.07 -17.91
C VAL A 260 12.49 6.24 -17.08
N CYS A 261 13.16 6.57 -15.98
CA CYS A 261 12.76 7.61 -15.05
C CYS A 261 12.69 8.99 -15.72
N PRO A 262 11.54 9.69 -15.68
CA PRO A 262 11.42 11.02 -16.26
C PRO A 262 12.01 12.13 -15.38
N LEU A 263 12.24 11.88 -14.09
CA LEU A 263 12.72 12.90 -13.14
C LEU A 263 14.04 13.57 -13.55
N PRO A 264 15.12 12.84 -13.90
CA PRO A 264 16.38 13.46 -14.29
C PRO A 264 16.40 13.95 -15.74
N VAL A 265 15.39 13.64 -16.56
CA VAL A 265 15.42 13.85 -18.02
C VAL A 265 15.64 15.31 -18.38
N LEU A 266 14.94 16.22 -17.69
CA LEU A 266 15.06 17.65 -17.95
C LEU A 266 16.50 18.13 -17.70
N GLY A 267 17.07 17.79 -16.54
CA GLY A 267 18.47 18.10 -16.23
C GLY A 267 19.46 17.46 -17.19
N GLU A 268 19.22 16.22 -17.61
CA GLU A 268 20.08 15.51 -18.56
C GLU A 268 20.07 16.11 -19.94
N TYR A 269 18.91 16.48 -20.48
CA TYR A 269 18.81 17.09 -21.81
C TYR A 269 19.40 18.50 -21.80
N LEU A 270 19.18 19.27 -20.75
CA LEU A 270 19.81 20.58 -20.60
C LEU A 270 21.35 20.46 -20.47
N GLN A 271 21.83 19.48 -19.71
CA GLN A 271 23.27 19.21 -19.55
C GLN A 271 23.91 18.66 -20.85
N ARG A 272 23.21 17.77 -21.57
CA ARG A 272 23.71 17.15 -22.82
C ARG A 272 23.57 18.06 -24.03
N GLY A 273 22.60 18.96 -24.06
CA GLY A 273 22.32 19.85 -25.20
C GLY A 273 21.91 19.12 -26.48
N ALA A 274 21.57 17.83 -26.38
CA ALA A 274 21.17 16.96 -27.48
C ALA A 274 20.23 15.87 -26.96
N LEU A 275 19.24 15.48 -27.77
CA LEU A 275 18.25 14.47 -27.40
C LEU A 275 18.84 13.04 -27.41
N THR A 276 19.52 12.68 -28.50
CA THR A 276 20.15 11.37 -28.70
C THR A 276 21.62 11.44 -29.11
N GLY A 277 22.09 12.65 -29.46
CA GLY A 277 23.47 12.93 -29.87
C GLY A 277 24.45 13.00 -28.70
N VAL A 278 25.73 12.93 -29.02
CA VAL A 278 26.83 13.05 -28.04
C VAL A 278 27.70 14.21 -28.46
N ARG A 279 27.96 15.14 -27.53
CA ARG A 279 28.99 16.17 -27.71
C ARG A 279 30.33 15.59 -27.29
N ALA A 280 31.12 15.16 -28.27
CA ALA A 280 32.46 14.64 -28.00
C ALA A 280 33.38 15.77 -27.50
N LYS A 281 34.17 15.48 -26.47
CA LYS A 281 35.26 16.36 -26.02
C LYS A 281 36.51 15.49 -25.83
N PRO A 282 37.44 15.50 -26.81
CA PRO A 282 38.71 14.81 -26.68
C PRO A 282 39.44 15.26 -25.41
N GLY A 283 39.95 14.31 -24.61
CA GLY A 283 40.64 14.59 -23.34
C GLY A 283 39.74 14.64 -22.09
N SER A 284 38.42 14.46 -22.21
CA SER A 284 37.56 14.23 -21.04
C SER A 284 37.62 12.76 -20.61
N ALA A 285 37.55 12.49 -19.29
CA ALA A 285 37.63 11.13 -18.73
C ALA A 285 36.54 10.16 -19.26
N VAL A 286 35.49 10.68 -19.91
CA VAL A 286 34.37 9.91 -20.45
C VAL A 286 34.21 10.13 -21.97
N GLY A 287 35.09 10.92 -22.59
CA GLY A 287 35.04 11.27 -24.02
C GLY A 287 33.97 12.30 -24.41
N ASN A 288 33.11 12.72 -23.48
CA ASN A 288 31.96 13.60 -23.73
C ASN A 288 32.06 14.92 -22.95
N SER A 289 31.44 15.99 -23.44
CA SER A 289 31.20 17.24 -22.71
C SER A 289 29.77 17.34 -22.20
N PHE A 290 29.64 17.88 -20.99
CA PHE A 290 28.39 18.15 -20.31
C PHE A 290 28.40 19.60 -19.83
N LEU A 291 27.27 20.31 -19.97
CA LEU A 291 27.08 21.64 -19.39
C LEU A 291 26.78 21.51 -17.89
N GLY A 292 27.55 22.17 -17.03
CA GLY A 292 27.35 22.15 -15.58
C GLY A 292 28.63 22.45 -14.79
N LEU A 293 28.48 22.65 -13.48
CA LEU A 293 29.59 22.97 -12.57
C LEU A 293 30.46 21.75 -12.24
N GLY A 294 29.90 20.54 -12.37
CA GLY A 294 30.65 19.29 -12.21
C GLY A 294 31.20 19.06 -10.80
N TRP A 295 30.55 19.61 -9.77
CA TRP A 295 30.99 19.42 -8.38
C TRP A 295 30.90 17.96 -7.96
N LYS A 296 31.86 17.56 -7.12
CA LYS A 296 31.86 16.21 -6.52
C LYS A 296 30.93 16.18 -5.32
N TRP A 297 30.18 15.09 -5.18
CA TRP A 297 29.31 14.90 -4.02
C TRP A 297 30.13 14.87 -2.71
N PRO A 298 29.74 15.65 -1.68
CA PRO A 298 30.49 15.77 -0.43
C PRO A 298 30.64 14.41 0.27
N ARG A 299 31.83 14.15 0.83
CA ARG A 299 32.17 12.86 1.45
C ARG A 299 31.21 12.45 2.58
N ARG A 300 30.76 13.41 3.39
CA ARG A 300 29.85 13.18 4.53
C ARG A 300 28.47 12.67 4.13
N LEU A 301 27.98 12.99 2.92
CA LEU A 301 26.64 12.63 2.44
C LEU A 301 26.64 11.43 1.48
N ARG A 302 27.75 10.70 1.34
CA ARG A 302 27.81 9.51 0.46
C ARG A 302 27.12 8.28 1.04
N GLY A 303 26.79 8.30 2.32
CA GLY A 303 26.07 7.22 3.00
C GLY A 303 24.64 7.11 2.50
N THR A 304 23.97 6.02 2.87
CA THR A 304 22.58 5.79 2.46
C THR A 304 21.59 6.65 3.24
N TRP A 305 22.00 7.22 4.39
CA TRP A 305 21.15 7.93 5.34
C TRP A 305 20.29 9.02 4.72
N LEU A 306 20.84 9.83 3.82
CA LEU A 306 20.08 10.90 3.16
C LEU A 306 18.90 10.33 2.36
N ARG A 307 19.14 9.23 1.64
CA ARG A 307 18.12 8.55 0.85
C ARG A 307 17.05 7.90 1.73
N GLN A 308 17.45 7.28 2.84
CA GLN A 308 16.49 6.76 3.82
C GLN A 308 15.63 7.86 4.44
N LEU A 309 16.24 9.00 4.79
CA LEU A 309 15.54 10.15 5.33
C LEU A 309 14.52 10.70 4.31
N VAL A 310 14.92 10.86 3.05
CA VAL A 310 14.01 11.31 1.98
C VAL A 310 12.88 10.32 1.76
N PHE A 311 13.18 9.02 1.73
CA PHE A 311 12.15 7.97 1.64
C PHE A 311 11.17 8.04 2.82
N LEU A 312 11.68 8.17 4.05
CA LEU A 312 10.85 8.28 5.24
C LEU A 312 9.98 9.55 5.21
N CYS A 313 10.54 10.71 4.85
CA CYS A 313 9.78 11.96 4.76
C CYS A 313 8.65 11.87 3.73
N ILE A 314 8.94 11.35 2.53
CA ILE A 314 7.92 11.18 1.47
C ILE A 314 6.90 10.12 1.90
N GLY A 315 7.35 9.02 2.52
CA GLY A 315 6.49 7.96 3.02
C GLY A 315 5.53 8.43 4.12
N THR A 316 6.02 9.18 5.10
CA THR A 316 5.20 9.75 6.18
C THR A 316 4.15 10.73 5.64
N LEU A 317 4.49 11.49 4.59
CA LEU A 317 3.59 12.44 3.95
C LEU A 317 2.79 11.83 2.79
N ALA A 318 2.94 10.55 2.50
CA ALA A 318 2.36 9.91 1.32
C ALA A 318 0.83 10.01 1.30
N ALA A 319 0.18 9.80 2.45
CA ALA A 319 -1.27 9.94 2.58
C ALA A 319 -1.74 11.38 2.29
N SER A 320 -1.00 12.38 2.77
CA SER A 320 -1.29 13.79 2.52
C SER A 320 -1.10 14.15 1.04
N PHE A 321 -0.04 13.65 0.41
CA PHE A 321 0.19 13.86 -1.02
C PHE A 321 -0.88 13.18 -1.88
N ALA A 322 -1.28 11.96 -1.52
CA ALA A 322 -2.31 11.20 -2.23
C ALA A 322 -3.73 11.74 -1.98
N GLY A 323 -4.00 12.33 -0.81
CA GLY A 323 -5.31 12.86 -0.44
C GLY A 323 -5.76 14.05 -1.29
N MET A 324 -4.82 14.76 -1.90
CA MET A 324 -5.09 16.00 -2.65
C MET A 324 -4.24 16.08 -3.93
N PRO A 325 -4.86 16.10 -5.12
CA PRO A 325 -4.13 16.04 -6.40
C PRO A 325 -3.09 17.14 -6.61
N ARG A 326 -3.37 18.35 -6.13
CA ARG A 326 -2.43 19.49 -6.22
C ARG A 326 -1.11 19.22 -5.50
N TRP A 327 -1.17 18.57 -4.35
CA TRP A 327 0.03 18.23 -3.59
C TRP A 327 0.85 17.14 -4.27
N THR A 328 0.21 16.17 -4.93
CA THR A 328 0.91 15.21 -5.79
C THR A 328 1.65 15.93 -6.93
N ALA A 329 1.00 16.84 -7.65
CA ALA A 329 1.64 17.58 -8.74
C ALA A 329 2.82 18.45 -8.25
N LEU A 330 2.67 19.16 -7.13
CA LEU A 330 3.74 19.96 -6.53
C LEU A 330 4.92 19.09 -6.07
N MET A 331 4.65 17.90 -5.53
CA MET A 331 5.69 16.93 -5.18
C MET A 331 6.45 16.45 -6.44
N LEU A 332 5.75 16.11 -7.52
CA LEU A 332 6.40 15.69 -8.76
C LEU A 332 7.26 16.82 -9.36
N LEU A 333 6.73 18.05 -9.39
CA LEU A 333 7.46 19.24 -9.84
C LEU A 333 8.69 19.52 -8.97
N SER A 334 8.58 19.38 -7.65
CA SER A 334 9.73 19.60 -6.75
C SER A 334 10.81 18.54 -6.96
N LEU A 335 10.45 17.27 -7.16
CA LEU A 335 11.41 16.21 -7.49
C LEU A 335 12.12 16.45 -8.82
N ILE A 336 11.40 16.90 -9.86
CA ILE A 336 11.99 17.30 -11.14
C ILE A 336 12.93 18.49 -10.96
N GLY A 337 12.50 19.51 -10.20
CA GLY A 337 13.30 20.69 -9.91
C GLY A 337 14.61 20.34 -9.21
N VAL A 338 14.55 19.57 -8.12
CA VAL A 338 15.73 19.11 -7.39
C VAL A 338 16.63 18.25 -8.29
N ALA A 339 16.07 17.30 -9.04
CA ALA A 339 16.86 16.47 -9.96
C ALA A 339 17.58 17.30 -11.04
N THR A 340 16.90 18.33 -11.57
CA THR A 340 17.43 19.24 -12.59
C THR A 340 18.57 20.09 -12.02
N VAL A 341 18.34 20.75 -10.88
CA VAL A 341 19.36 21.57 -10.19
C VAL A 341 20.59 20.72 -9.84
N MET A 342 20.38 19.53 -9.27
CA MET A 342 21.48 18.63 -8.94
C MET A 342 22.23 18.12 -10.17
N GLY A 343 21.55 17.93 -11.30
CA GLY A 343 22.18 17.55 -12.57
C GLY A 343 23.14 18.61 -13.11
N PHE A 344 22.82 19.89 -12.88
CA PHE A 344 23.70 21.02 -13.24
C PHE A 344 24.86 21.21 -12.26
N LEU A 345 24.61 21.08 -10.96
CA LEU A 345 25.62 21.33 -9.92
C LEU A 345 26.63 20.19 -9.80
N PHE A 346 26.16 18.93 -9.81
CA PHE A 346 26.97 17.76 -9.46
C PHE A 346 27.18 16.79 -10.63
N GLU A 347 28.30 16.07 -10.60
CA GLU A 347 28.59 15.04 -11.60
C GLU A 347 27.76 13.75 -11.43
N ARG A 348 27.65 12.95 -12.50
CA ARG A 348 27.19 11.54 -12.51
C ARG A 348 25.79 11.28 -11.92
N ARG A 349 24.78 12.08 -12.32
CA ARG A 349 23.37 11.93 -11.86
C ARG A 349 23.26 11.81 -10.33
N ALA A 350 23.83 12.78 -9.61
CA ALA A 350 23.92 12.75 -8.15
C ALA A 350 22.57 12.53 -7.44
N PHE A 351 21.49 13.13 -7.95
CA PHE A 351 20.14 12.91 -7.43
C PHE A 351 19.76 11.43 -7.42
N CYS A 352 19.87 10.75 -8.57
CA CYS A 352 19.53 9.34 -8.70
C CYS A 352 20.39 8.45 -7.78
N ARG A 353 21.65 8.83 -7.55
CA ARG A 353 22.60 8.02 -6.78
C ARG A 353 22.49 8.20 -5.27
N PHE A 354 22.23 9.42 -4.79
CA PHE A 354 22.36 9.75 -3.36
C PHE A 354 21.07 10.27 -2.71
N VAL A 355 20.07 10.71 -3.47
CA VAL A 355 18.87 11.38 -2.94
C VAL A 355 17.58 10.65 -3.30
N CYS A 356 17.50 10.06 -4.49
CA CYS A 356 16.28 9.40 -4.98
C CYS A 356 15.85 8.26 -4.05
N PRO A 357 14.61 8.27 -3.53
CA PRO A 357 14.16 7.31 -2.51
C PRO A 357 13.99 5.87 -3.02
N VAL A 358 14.10 5.65 -4.34
CA VAL A 358 13.82 4.37 -5.01
C VAL A 358 15.09 3.55 -5.29
N THR A 359 16.28 4.17 -5.23
CA THR A 359 17.56 3.48 -5.48
C THR A 359 18.16 2.84 -4.24
#